data_AF-A0A4S0Q026-F1
#
_entry.id   AF-A0A4S0Q026-F1
#
_cell.length_a   1.000
_cell.length_b   1.000
_cell.length_c   1.000
_cell.angle_alpha   90.00
_cell.angle_beta   90.00
_cell.angle_gamma   90.00
#
_symmetry.space_group_name_H-M   'P 1'
#
loop_
_entity.id
_entity.type
_entity.pdbx_description
1 polymer ?
#
loop_
_entity_poly.entity_id
_entity_poly.type
_entity_poly.pdbx_seq_one_letter_code
_entity_poly.pdbx_strand_id
1 'polypeptide(L)' 'GYNEEGTTTTPFDMTVLNGLDRYHIVLGVLDRIPEPAGAHIRLKQAMEGKLIEHQAYIRAHGQDMPEILGWKWE' A
#
# COMPACT_ATOMS: atom_id res chain seq x y z
N GLY A 1 -9.77 8.74 -3.78
CA GLY A 1 -9.74 9.07 -5.23
C GLY A 1 -8.37 9.61 -5.53
N TYR A 2 -8.16 10.23 -6.69
CA TYR A 2 -6.96 11.06 -6.86
C TYR A 2 -7.05 12.25 -5.88
N ASN A 3 -5.96 12.53 -5.16
CA ASN A 3 -5.88 13.56 -4.13
C ASN A 3 -4.93 14.70 -4.54
N GLU A 4 -4.58 14.81 -5.83
CA GLU A 4 -3.64 15.83 -6.34
C GLU A 4 -2.19 15.69 -5.86
N GLU A 5 -1.83 14.53 -5.32
CA GLU A 5 -0.48 14.22 -4.87
C GLU A 5 0.31 13.51 -5.97
N GLY A 6 1.47 14.06 -6.35
CA GLY A 6 2.27 13.50 -7.43
C GLY A 6 3.64 14.17 -7.61
N THR A 7 4.62 13.37 -8.02
CA THR A 7 5.95 13.83 -8.41
C THR A 7 6.56 12.84 -9.41
N THR A 8 7.79 13.09 -9.87
CA THR A 8 8.54 12.09 -10.64
C THR A 8 8.91 10.94 -9.71
N THR A 9 8.17 9.83 -9.78
CA THR A 9 8.34 8.63 -8.96
C THR A 9 7.92 7.37 -9.72
N THR A 10 7.93 6.21 -9.08
CA THR A 10 7.56 4.93 -9.69
C THR A 10 6.04 4.80 -9.85
N PRO A 11 5.55 3.99 -10.81
CA PRO A 11 4.11 3.85 -11.08
C PRO A 11 3.27 3.46 -9.86
N PHE A 12 3.72 2.50 -9.05
CA PHE A 12 2.98 2.13 -7.84
C PHE A 12 3.05 3.20 -6.76
N ASP A 13 4.20 3.88 -6.60
CA ASP A 13 4.33 4.96 -5.63
C ASP A 13 3.36 6.12 -5.91
N MET A 14 3.08 6.44 -7.17
CA MET A 14 2.02 7.40 -7.52
C MET A 14 0.65 7.00 -6.94
N THR A 15 0.33 5.71 -6.85
CA THR A 15 -0.90 5.24 -6.23
C THR A 15 -0.85 5.31 -4.70
N VAL A 16 0.33 5.06 -4.11
CA VAL A 16 0.59 5.19 -2.66
C VAL A 16 0.41 6.63 -2.20
N LEU A 17 0.96 7.60 -2.93
CA LEU A 17 0.80 9.03 -2.65
C LEU A 17 -0.67 9.48 -2.60
N ASN A 18 -1.53 8.80 -3.36
CA ASN A 18 -2.96 9.09 -3.42
C ASN A 18 -3.81 8.17 -2.53
N GLY A 19 -3.20 7.26 -1.77
CA GLY A 19 -3.92 6.26 -0.96
C GLY A 19 -4.81 5.34 -1.80
N LEU A 20 -4.44 5.10 -3.06
CA LEU A 20 -5.15 4.29 -4.04
C LEU A 20 -4.51 2.92 -4.25
N ASP A 21 -3.37 2.66 -3.61
CA ASP A 21 -2.72 1.37 -3.71
C ASP A 21 -3.45 0.28 -2.89
N ARG A 22 -3.09 -0.97 -3.19
CA ARG A 22 -3.72 -2.15 -2.58
C ARG A 22 -3.57 -2.21 -1.05
N TYR A 23 -2.51 -1.66 -0.47
CA TYR A 23 -2.31 -1.70 0.97
C TYR A 23 -3.28 -0.72 1.67
N HIS A 24 -3.40 0.52 1.16
CA HIS A 24 -4.39 1.47 1.67
C HIS A 24 -5.83 1.01 1.44
N ILE A 25 -6.13 0.35 0.32
CA ILE A 25 -7.45 -0.24 0.08
C ILE A 25 -7.78 -1.30 1.13
N VAL A 26 -6.85 -2.22 1.43
CA VAL A 26 -7.05 -3.23 2.49
C VAL A 26 -7.28 -2.57 3.84
N LEU A 27 -6.45 -1.60 4.23
CA LEU A 27 -6.61 -0.85 5.48
C LEU A 27 -7.99 -0.18 5.56
N GLY A 28 -8.42 0.47 4.47
CA GLY A 28 -9.73 1.09 4.38
C GLY A 28 -10.88 0.10 4.52
N VAL A 29 -10.76 -1.11 3.96
CA VAL A 29 -11.76 -2.17 4.13
C VAL A 29 -11.80 -2.62 5.59
N LEU A 30 -10.64 -2.85 6.22
CA LEU A 30 -10.56 -3.28 7.62
C LEU A 30 -11.21 -2.29 8.59
N ASP A 31 -11.04 -0.99 8.35
CA ASP A 31 -11.65 0.05 9.19
C ASP A 31 -13.19 0.14 9.05
N ARG A 32 -13.78 -0.54 8.06
CA ARG A 32 -15.23 -0.48 7.74
C ARG A 32 -16.00 -1.76 8.05
N ILE A 33 -15.32 -2.88 8.31
CA ILE A 33 -15.98 -4.15 8.61
C ILE A 33 -16.44 -4.14 10.08
N PRO A 34 -17.71 -4.49 10.36
CA PRO A 34 -18.20 -4.60 11.74
C PRO A 34 -17.66 -5.88 12.38
N GLU A 35 -16.52 -5.79 13.04
CA GLU A 35 -15.90 -6.88 13.79
C GLU A 35 -15.43 -6.44 15.19
N PRO A 36 -15.23 -7.40 16.12
CA PRO A 36 -14.71 -7.09 17.44
C PRO A 36 -13.37 -6.35 17.36
N ALA A 37 -13.17 -5.39 18.26
CA ALA A 37 -11.90 -4.68 18.38
C ALA A 37 -10.74 -5.67 18.49
N GLY A 38 -9.82 -5.61 17.52
CA GLY A 38 -8.60 -6.42 17.52
C GLY A 38 -8.55 -7.59 16.52
N ALA A 39 -9.67 -7.95 15.88
CA ALA A 39 -9.72 -9.09 14.96
C ALA A 39 -8.67 -9.02 13.83
N HIS A 40 -8.32 -7.81 13.39
CA HIS A 40 -7.44 -7.58 12.23
C HIS A 40 -6.12 -6.88 12.55
N ILE A 41 -5.71 -6.77 13.82
CA ILE A 41 -4.48 -6.04 14.21
C ILE A 41 -3.26 -6.51 13.42
N ARG A 42 -3.08 -7.83 13.31
CA ARG A 42 -1.93 -8.41 12.60
C ARG A 42 -1.92 -8.04 11.12
N LEU A 43 -3.08 -8.06 10.46
CA LEU A 43 -3.17 -7.70 9.05
C LEU A 43 -2.94 -6.21 8.85
N LYS A 44 -3.49 -5.36 9.72
CA LYS A 44 -3.24 -3.91 9.72
C LYS A 44 -1.75 -3.60 9.83
N GLN A 45 -1.07 -4.19 10.82
CA GLN A 45 0.38 -4.05 11.00
C GLN A 45 1.18 -4.54 9.79
N ALA A 46 0.73 -5.64 9.15
CA ALA A 46 1.39 -6.14 7.95
C ALA A 46 1.27 -5.16 6.77
N MET A 47 0.10 -4.54 6.56
CA MET A 47 -0.08 -3.54 5.50
C MET A 47 0.70 -2.25 5.78
N GLU A 48 0.71 -1.77 7.03
CA GLU A 48 1.53 -0.63 7.45
C GLU A 48 3.02 -0.92 7.26
N GLY A 49 3.47 -2.13 7.61
CA GLY A 49 4.83 -2.59 7.36
C GLY A 49 5.20 -2.60 5.86
N LYS A 50 4.26 -3.00 4.99
CA LYS A 50 4.47 -3.00 3.54
C LYS A 50 4.63 -1.59 2.97
N LEU A 51 3.94 -0.59 3.51
CA LEU A 51 4.12 0.81 3.12
C LEU A 51 5.51 1.34 3.50
N ILE A 52 6.02 0.96 4.68
CA ILE A 52 7.37 1.31 5.12
C ILE A 52 8.42 0.63 4.23
N GLU A 53 8.25 -0.66 3.93
CA GLU A 53 9.12 -1.42 3.04
C GLU A 53 9.16 -0.80 1.64
N HIS A 54 7.99 -0.47 1.08
CA HIS A 54 7.84 0.21 -0.20
C HIS A 54 8.66 1.51 -0.26
N GLN A 55 8.46 2.40 0.72
CA GLN A 55 9.16 3.68 0.77
C GLN A 55 10.68 3.52 0.80
N ALA A 56 11.18 2.55 1.58
CA ALA A 56 12.61 2.25 1.64
C ALA A 56 13.11 1.69 0.30
N TYR A 57 12.35 0.78 -0.32
CA TYR A 57 12.74 0.09 -1.54
C TYR A 57 12.83 1.05 -2.74
N ILE A 58 11.82 1.89 -2.98
CA ILE A 58 11.82 2.82 -4.12
C ILE A 58 12.95 3.84 -4.02
N ARG A 59 13.30 4.27 -2.81
CA ARG A 59 14.41 5.21 -2.58
C ARG A 59 15.77 4.57 -2.84
N ALA A 60 15.91 3.30 -2.51
CA ALA A 60 17.16 2.56 -2.72
C ALA A 60 17.33 2.07 -4.16
N HIS A 61 16.26 1.72 -4.86
CA HIS A 61 16.34 1.01 -6.16
C HIS A 61 15.74 1.77 -7.34
N GLY A 62 14.94 2.83 -7.12
CA GLY A 62 14.30 3.60 -8.19
C GLY A 62 13.25 2.82 -9.00
N GLN A 63 12.76 1.69 -8.49
CA GLN A 63 11.73 0.86 -9.11
C GLN A 63 10.79 0.29 -8.04
N ASP A 64 9.59 -0.11 -8.46
CA ASP A 64 8.63 -0.76 -7.56
C ASP A 64 9.13 -2.10 -7.05
N MET A 65 8.60 -2.53 -5.89
CA MET A 65 9.02 -3.80 -5.27
C MET A 65 8.72 -4.99 -6.18
N PRO A 66 9.52 -6.08 -6.13
CA PRO A 66 9.31 -7.25 -6.98
C PRO A 66 7.92 -7.89 -6.83
N GLU A 67 7.34 -7.83 -5.62
CA GLU A 67 5.98 -8.30 -5.35
C GLU A 67 4.88 -7.47 -6.02
N ILE A 68 5.16 -6.20 -6.36
CA ILE A 68 4.25 -5.37 -7.16
C ILE A 68 4.38 -5.76 -8.63
N LEU A 69 5.62 -5.77 -9.13
CA LEU A 69 5.92 -6.02 -10.54
C LEU A 69 5.56 -7.44 -11.00
N GLY A 70 5.71 -8.42 -10.13
CA GLY A 70 5.42 -9.83 -10.40
C GLY A 70 3.97 -10.24 -10.12
N TRP A 71 3.13 -9.33 -9.61
CA TRP A 71 1.76 -9.67 -9.24
C TRP A 71 0.90 -10.00 -10.46
N LYS A 72 0.10 -11.05 -10.35
CA LYS A 72 -0.89 -11.47 -11.34
C LYS A 72 -2.17 -11.86 -10.62
N TRP A 73 -3.29 -11.63 -11.31
CA TRP A 73 -4.57 -12.19 -10.89
C TRP A 73 -4.57 -13.71 -11.10
N GLU A 74 -5.18 -14.45 -10.17
CA GLU A 74 -5.40 -15.89 -10.26
C GLU A 74 -6.85 -16.23 -10.62
#